data_AF-A0A950QA02-F1
#
_entry.id   AF-A0A950QA02-F1
#
_cell.length_a   1.000
_cell.length_b   1.000
_cell.length_c   1.000
_cell.angle_alpha   90.00
_cell.angle_beta   90.00
_cell.angle_gamma   90.00
#
_symmetry.space_group_name_H-M   'P 1'
#
loop_
_entity.id
_entity.type
_entity.pdbx_description
1 polymer ?
#
loop_
_entity_poly.entity_id
_entity_poly.type
_entity_poly.pdbx_seq_one_letter_code
_entity_poly.pdbx_strand_id
1 'polypeptide(L)'
;MGMSAQGPDRNLRELGERLDEAQRKRAAGSKPTPPTQMGIAFRFATELVAALLIGGALGWGLDWLFGYFGIHTKPVFLIVFFMLGAAAGIRGVMRAANEINADIAANMPANPAKVDDDEE
;
A
#
# COMPACT_ATOMS: atom_id res chain seq x y z
N MET A 1 36.23 30.76 -34.29
CA MET A 1 35.27 29.79 -34.88
C MET A 1 35.78 28.40 -34.52
N GLY A 2 35.07 27.63 -33.69
CA GLY A 2 35.51 26.30 -33.25
C GLY A 2 34.75 25.78 -32.04
N MET A 3 33.42 25.84 -32.09
CA MET A 3 32.52 25.15 -31.18
C MET A 3 32.71 23.63 -31.30
N SER A 4 32.29 22.92 -30.26
CA SER A 4 31.85 21.51 -30.25
C SER A 4 32.91 20.42 -30.51
N ALA A 5 33.62 20.03 -29.45
CA ALA A 5 34.11 18.65 -29.29
C ALA A 5 34.01 18.14 -27.83
N GLN A 6 33.09 18.70 -27.03
CA GLN A 6 32.61 18.05 -25.81
C GLN A 6 31.52 17.06 -26.21
N GLY A 7 31.95 15.83 -26.51
CA GLY A 7 31.07 14.79 -27.02
C GLY A 7 29.96 14.40 -26.04
N PRO A 8 28.82 13.91 -26.55
CA PRO A 8 27.67 13.46 -25.76
C PRO A 8 28.03 12.42 -24.69
N ASP A 9 29.10 11.66 -24.90
CA ASP A 9 29.66 10.65 -24.02
C ASP A 9 30.08 11.17 -22.64
N ARG A 10 30.58 12.41 -22.54
CA ARG A 10 30.96 13.01 -21.23
C ARG A 10 29.74 13.36 -20.39
N ASN A 11 28.73 13.95 -21.01
CA ASN A 11 27.49 14.33 -20.34
C ASN A 11 26.72 13.09 -19.87
N LEU A 12 26.73 12.01 -20.66
CA LEU A 12 26.09 10.74 -20.29
C LEU A 12 26.79 10.05 -19.12
N ARG A 13 28.13 10.11 -19.05
CA ARG A 13 28.89 9.58 -17.91
C ARG A 13 28.63 10.37 -16.63
N GLU A 14 28.59 11.70 -16.71
CA GLU A 14 28.29 12.56 -15.56
C GLU A 14 26.85 12.33 -15.06
N LEU A 15 25.87 12.21 -15.97
CA LEU A 15 24.50 11.84 -15.62
C LEU A 15 24.43 10.45 -14.98
N GLY A 16 25.18 9.48 -15.52
CA GLY A 16 25.31 8.14 -14.97
C GLY A 16 25.85 8.14 -13.54
N GLU A 17 26.93 8.87 -13.28
CA GLU A 17 27.49 9.02 -11.93
C GLU A 17 26.51 9.70 -10.97
N ARG A 18 25.81 10.75 -11.42
CA ARG A 18 24.79 11.44 -10.61
C ARG A 18 23.57 10.57 -10.32
N LEU A 19 23.16 9.73 -11.28
CA LEU A 19 22.10 8.73 -11.10
C LEU A 19 22.54 7.65 -10.12
N ASP A 20 23.76 7.13 -10.25
CA ASP A 20 24.33 6.14 -9.33
C ASP A 20 24.47 6.71 -7.92
N GLU A 21 24.89 7.96 -7.78
CA GLU A 21 24.99 8.64 -6.50
C GLU A 21 23.61 8.92 -5.89
N ALA A 22 22.63 9.36 -6.69
CA ALA A 22 21.25 9.55 -6.24
C ALA A 22 20.60 8.21 -5.85
N GLN A 23 20.89 7.13 -6.57
CA GLN A 23 20.41 5.78 -6.28
C GLN A 23 21.09 5.23 -5.02
N ARG A 24 22.41 5.40 -4.84
CA ARG A 24 23.12 5.06 -3.60
C ARG A 24 22.63 5.88 -2.42
N LYS A 25 22.34 7.17 -2.60
CA LYS A 25 21.73 8.02 -1.56
C LYS A 25 20.31 7.60 -1.22
N ARG A 26 19.51 7.14 -2.19
CA ARG A 26 18.20 6.52 -1.93
C ARG A 26 18.31 5.16 -1.24
N ALA A 27 19.31 4.36 -1.58
CA ALA A 27 19.56 3.06 -0.96
C ALA A 27 20.18 3.18 0.46
N ALA A 28 20.98 4.22 0.71
CA ALA A 28 21.58 4.52 2.00
C ALA A 28 20.66 5.39 2.90
N GLY A 29 19.77 6.17 2.29
CA GLY A 29 18.77 6.99 2.96
C GLY A 29 17.55 6.16 3.32
N SER A 30 17.46 5.80 4.60
CA SER A 30 16.41 4.99 5.23
C SER A 30 16.39 3.53 4.80
N LYS A 31 16.98 2.66 5.62
CA LYS A 31 16.39 1.33 5.79
C LYS A 31 14.92 1.57 6.15
N PRO A 32 13.94 0.96 5.46
CA PRO A 32 12.55 1.10 5.83
C PRO A 32 12.43 0.70 7.30
N THR A 33 11.99 1.63 8.14
CA THR A 33 11.70 1.30 9.53
C THR A 33 10.65 0.20 9.51
N PRO A 34 10.89 -0.93 10.18
CA PRO A 34 9.92 -2.01 10.21
C PRO A 34 8.57 -1.45 10.68
N PRO A 35 7.46 -1.81 10.02
CA PRO A 35 6.16 -1.25 10.32
C PRO A 35 5.81 -1.52 11.78
N THR A 36 5.48 -0.46 12.52
CA THR A 36 5.06 -0.59 13.91
C THR A 36 3.71 -1.29 13.99
N GLN A 37 3.44 -2.00 15.10
CA GLN A 37 2.15 -2.65 15.33
C GLN A 37 0.98 -1.66 15.14
N MET A 38 1.15 -0.42 15.60
CA MET A 38 0.17 0.64 15.42
C MET A 38 -0.02 1.02 13.94
N GLY A 39 1.08 1.10 13.17
CA GLY A 39 1.01 1.39 11.73
C GLY A 39 0.29 0.28 10.94
N ILE A 40 0.50 -0.98 11.33
CA ILE A 40 -0.21 -2.13 10.75
C ILE A 40 -1.71 -2.06 11.06
N ALA A 41 -2.07 -1.81 12.31
CA ALA A 41 -3.47 -1.65 12.71
C ALA A 41 -4.14 -0.48 11.98
N PHE A 42 -3.43 0.64 11.82
CA PHE A 42 -3.93 1.80 11.09
C PHE A 42 -4.15 1.48 9.61
N ARG A 43 -3.22 0.76 8.95
CA ARG A 43 -3.40 0.31 7.55
C ARG A 43 -4.68 -0.52 7.41
N PHE A 44 -4.89 -1.50 8.29
CA PHE A 44 -6.12 -2.32 8.26
C PHE A 44 -7.38 -1.48 8.47
N ALA A 45 -7.36 -0.55 9.42
CA ALA A 45 -8.47 0.36 9.66
C ALA A 45 -8.77 1.22 8.42
N THR A 46 -7.74 1.78 7.78
CA THR A 46 -7.91 2.61 6.57
C THR A 46 -8.42 1.82 5.38
N GLU A 47 -7.97 0.57 5.20
CA GLU A 47 -8.48 -0.32 4.14
C GLU A 47 -9.98 -0.59 4.31
N LEU A 48 -10.42 -0.90 5.55
CA LEU A 48 -11.84 -1.10 5.83
C LEU A 48 -12.65 0.18 5.66
N VAL A 49 -12.22 1.28 6.27
CA VAL A 49 -12.94 2.55 6.21
C VAL A 49 -13.04 3.06 4.77
N ALA A 50 -11.95 3.00 3.99
CA ALA A 50 -11.96 3.41 2.59
C ALA A 50 -12.94 2.57 1.77
N ALA A 51 -12.94 1.24 1.93
CA ALA A 51 -13.84 0.37 1.20
C ALA A 51 -15.32 0.58 1.57
N LEU A 52 -15.62 0.81 2.85
CA LEU A 52 -16.97 1.14 3.32
C LEU A 52 -17.43 2.51 2.82
N LEU A 53 -16.55 3.52 2.80
CA LEU A 53 -16.88 4.84 2.27
C LEU A 53 -17.18 4.77 0.78
N ILE A 54 -16.37 4.04 0.00
CA ILE A 54 -16.61 3.86 -1.44
C ILE A 54 -17.91 3.08 -1.67
N GLY A 55 -18.13 1.96 -0.98
CA GLY A 55 -19.35 1.17 -1.10
C GLY A 55 -20.60 1.95 -0.69
N GLY A 56 -20.55 2.67 0.42
CA GLY A 56 -21.64 3.52 0.89
C GLY A 56 -21.92 4.69 -0.05
N ALA A 57 -20.89 5.39 -0.54
CA ALA A 57 -21.06 6.50 -1.48
C ALA A 57 -21.66 6.03 -2.82
N LEU A 58 -21.17 4.91 -3.36
CA LEU A 58 -21.72 4.30 -4.57
C LEU A 58 -23.18 3.88 -4.36
N GLY A 59 -23.46 3.16 -3.28
CA GLY A 59 -24.82 2.69 -2.97
C GLY A 59 -25.81 3.84 -2.76
N TRP A 60 -25.40 4.88 -2.04
CA TRP A 60 -26.22 6.09 -1.85
C TRP A 60 -26.44 6.85 -3.17
N GLY A 61 -25.41 6.98 -4.00
CA GLY A 61 -25.53 7.62 -5.30
C GLY A 61 -26.48 6.88 -6.25
N LEU A 62 -26.45 5.55 -6.23
CA LEU A 62 -27.40 4.72 -6.98
C LEU A 62 -28.82 4.86 -6.44
N ASP A 63 -29.01 4.77 -5.12
CA ASP A 63 -30.34 4.97 -4.52
C ASP A 63 -30.91 6.36 -4.88
N TRP A 64 -30.07 7.40 -4.92
CA TRP A 64 -30.49 8.75 -5.34
C TRP A 64 -30.89 8.81 -6.82
N LEU A 65 -30.10 8.21 -7.71
CA LEU A 65 -30.40 8.20 -9.16
C LEU A 65 -31.68 7.42 -9.48
N PHE A 66 -31.86 6.24 -8.87
CA PHE A 66 -33.06 5.41 -9.06
C PHE A 66 -34.30 6.02 -8.40
N GLY A 67 -34.13 6.67 -7.24
CA GLY A 67 -35.19 7.46 -6.60
C GLY A 67 -35.62 8.65 -7.45
N TYR A 68 -34.66 9.34 -8.09
CA TYR A 68 -34.94 10.42 -9.05
C TYR A 68 -35.70 9.92 -10.30
N PHE A 69 -35.45 8.70 -10.74
CA PHE A 69 -36.12 8.07 -11.89
C PHE A 69 -37.55 7.56 -11.59
N GLY A 70 -38.07 7.78 -10.37
CA GLY A 70 -39.45 7.42 -9.98
C GLY A 70 -39.63 5.98 -9.50
N ILE A 71 -38.54 5.25 -9.27
CA ILE A 71 -38.60 3.89 -8.73
C ILE A 71 -38.62 4.02 -7.21
N HIS A 72 -39.77 3.74 -6.57
CA HIS A 72 -39.93 3.73 -5.11
C HIS A 72 -39.18 2.56 -4.46
N THR A 73 -37.86 2.59 -4.54
CA THR A 73 -36.99 1.62 -3.90
C THR A 73 -36.61 2.17 -2.53
N LYS A 74 -36.75 1.34 -1.49
CA LYS A 74 -36.05 1.55 -0.21
C LYS A 74 -34.52 1.62 -0.49
N PRO A 75 -33.66 2.10 0.43
CA PRO A 75 -32.21 2.23 0.20
C PRO A 75 -31.52 0.86 0.08
N VAL A 76 -31.86 0.12 -0.98
CA VAL A 76 -31.48 -1.27 -1.23
C VAL A 76 -30.08 -1.27 -1.83
N PHE A 77 -29.77 -0.34 -2.73
CA PHE A 77 -28.44 -0.27 -3.32
C PHE A 77 -27.40 0.12 -2.28
N LEU A 78 -27.73 1.01 -1.34
CA LEU A 78 -26.87 1.30 -0.19
C LEU A 78 -26.54 0.04 0.61
N ILE A 79 -27.54 -0.77 0.97
CA ILE A 79 -27.30 -2.00 1.75
C ILE A 79 -26.42 -2.98 0.96
N VAL A 80 -26.76 -3.22 -0.32
CA VAL A 80 -26.03 -4.15 -1.18
C VAL A 80 -24.58 -3.68 -1.39
N PHE A 81 -24.37 -2.43 -1.78
CA PHE A 81 -23.02 -1.91 -2.02
C PHE A 81 -22.22 -1.71 -0.73
N PHE A 82 -22.86 -1.45 0.40
CA PHE A 82 -22.19 -1.44 1.70
C PHE A 82 -21.67 -2.84 2.05
N MET A 83 -22.46 -3.89 1.84
CA MET A 83 -22.03 -5.28 2.01
C MET A 83 -20.89 -5.66 1.05
N LEU A 84 -20.99 -5.26 -0.22
CA LEU A 84 -19.91 -5.47 -1.19
C LEU A 84 -18.63 -4.69 -0.81
N GLY A 85 -18.77 -3.45 -0.35
CA GLY A 85 -17.67 -2.64 0.16
C GLY A 85 -17.02 -3.27 1.39
N ALA A 86 -17.80 -3.79 2.33
CA ALA A 86 -17.29 -4.52 3.49
C ALA A 86 -16.51 -5.78 3.07
N ALA A 87 -17.06 -6.59 2.15
CA ALA A 87 -16.39 -7.77 1.64
C ALA A 87 -15.07 -7.43 0.92
N ALA A 88 -15.07 -6.37 0.11
CA ALA A 88 -13.87 -5.87 -0.55
C ALA A 88 -12.83 -5.37 0.46
N GLY A 89 -13.25 -4.63 1.49
CA GLY A 89 -12.38 -4.17 2.57
C GLY A 89 -11.73 -5.32 3.33
N ILE A 90 -12.52 -6.32 3.75
CA ILE A 90 -12.00 -7.51 4.43
C ILE A 90 -10.98 -8.23 3.53
N ARG A 91 -11.25 -8.36 2.24
CA ARG A 91 -10.30 -8.92 1.27
C ARG A 91 -9.01 -8.10 1.16
N GLY A 92 -9.10 -6.77 1.20
CA GLY A 92 -7.94 -5.87 1.23
C GLY A 92 -7.09 -6.06 2.48
N VAL A 93 -7.72 -6.13 3.66
CA VAL A 93 -7.06 -6.41 4.93
C VAL A 93 -6.38 -7.78 4.93
N MET A 94 -7.05 -8.83 4.47
CA MET A 94 -6.44 -10.17 4.37
C MET A 94 -5.21 -10.16 3.47
N ARG A 95 -5.26 -9.44 2.33
CA ARG A 95 -4.09 -9.30 1.45
C ARG A 95 -2.95 -8.56 2.15
N ALA A 96 -3.25 -7.44 2.80
CA ALA A 96 -2.26 -6.66 3.54
C ALA A 96 -1.64 -7.47 4.69
N ALA A 97 -2.43 -8.27 5.40
CA ALA A 97 -1.94 -9.15 6.45
C ALA A 97 -0.98 -10.23 5.90
N ASN A 98 -1.33 -10.85 4.77
CA ASN A 98 -0.47 -11.83 4.12
C ASN A 98 0.85 -11.21 3.63
N GLU A 99 0.82 -10.01 3.05
CA GLU A 99 2.02 -9.27 2.65
C GLU A 99 2.94 -9.01 3.86
N ILE A 100 2.38 -8.52 4.97
CA ILE A 100 3.15 -8.22 6.18
C ILE A 100 3.74 -9.50 6.79
N ASN A 101 2.97 -10.59 6.84
CA ASN A 101 3.45 -11.87 7.36
C ASN A 101 4.59 -12.44 6.50
N ALA A 102 4.49 -12.34 5.17
CA ALA A 102 5.54 -12.77 4.26
C ALA A 102 6.81 -11.95 4.43
N ASP A 103 6.70 -10.62 4.59
CA ASP A 103 7.83 -9.73 4.84
C ASP A 103 8.53 -10.03 6.18
N ILE A 104 7.75 -10.34 7.23
CA ILE A 104 8.30 -10.75 8.53
C ILE A 104 9.05 -12.07 8.38
N ALA A 105 8.47 -13.08 7.72
CA ALA A 105 9.10 -14.39 7.53
C ALA A 105 10.39 -14.33 6.69
N ALA A 106 10.42 -13.49 5.65
CA ALA A 106 11.59 -13.32 4.78
C ALA A 106 12.75 -12.57 5.48
N ASN A 107 12.44 -11.71 6.45
CA ASN A 107 13.43 -10.93 7.18
C ASN A 107 13.76 -11.49 8.57
N MET A 108 13.16 -12.62 8.96
CA MET A 108 13.49 -13.33 10.19
C MET A 108 14.82 -14.09 10.00
N PRO A 109 15.82 -13.96 10.89
CA PRO A 109 17.04 -14.76 10.80
C PRO A 109 16.69 -16.25 10.96
N ALA A 110 17.22 -17.09 10.07
CA ALA A 110 16.85 -18.50 9.87
C ALA A 110 17.13 -19.45 11.07
N ASN A 111 17.42 -18.93 12.27
CA ASN A 111 17.66 -19.77 13.44
C ASN A 111 17.22 -19.10 14.76
N PRO A 112 15.97 -19.32 15.20
CA PRO A 112 15.54 -19.03 16.57
C PRO A 112 15.65 -20.25 17.51
N ALA A 113 16.24 -21.38 17.09
CA ALA A 113 16.24 -22.63 17.86
C ALA A 113 17.36 -22.75 18.92
N LYS A 114 17.80 -21.62 19.47
CA LYS A 114 18.59 -21.54 20.71
C LYS A 114 18.18 -20.27 21.46
N VAL A 115 16.95 -20.26 21.95
CA VAL A 115 16.67 -19.53 23.17
C VAL A 115 17.07 -20.53 24.24
N ASP A 116 18.21 -20.26 24.84
CA ASP A 116 18.84 -21.09 25.84
C ASP A 116 17.82 -21.36 26.97
N ASP A 117 17.41 -22.63 27.11
CA ASP A 117 16.79 -23.19 28.33
C ASP A 117 17.89 -23.38 29.42
N ASP A 118 18.86 -22.47 29.43
CA ASP A 118 20.08 -22.51 30.23
C ASP A 118 20.18 -21.25 31.12
N GLU A 119 19.11 -20.88 31.82
CA GLU A 119 19.26 -20.06 33.04
C GLU A 119 18.43 -20.70 34.16
N GLU A 120 19.14 -21.04 35.24
CA GLU A 120 18.80 -21.89 36.40
C GLU A 120 17.53 -21.50 37.19
#